data_AF-A0A0J1FKD3-F1
#
_entry.id   AF-A0A0J1FKD3-F1
#
_cell.length_a   1.000
_cell.length_b   1.000
_cell.length_c   1.000
_cell.angle_alpha   90.00
_cell.angle_beta   90.00
_cell.angle_gamma   90.00
#
_symmetry.space_group_name_H-M   'P 1'
#
loop_
_entity.id
_entity.type
_entity.pdbx_description
1 polymer ?
#
loop_
_entity_poly.entity_id
_entity_poly.type
_entity_poly.pdbx_seq_one_letter_code
_entity_poly.pdbx_strand_id
1 'polypeptide(L)'
;RRAPHVPVIVYPAPVQGAGVAAKLAAMVDEASARREVDVLIVCRGGGSIEDLWAFNEEVLARAIAESAMPVVSGVGHETDFTIADFAADVRAPTPTAAAELVSPQRVLLLRDLDHRHASLARGFGRMMERRAQQLDWLARRLVSPAERLER
;
A
#
# COMPACT_ATOMS: atom_id res chain seq x y z
N ARG A 1 6.86 8.12 5.71
CA ARG A 1 6.51 7.18 6.80
C ARG A 1 5.03 7.21 7.13
N ARG A 2 4.47 8.32 7.66
CA ARG A 2 3.04 8.37 7.99
C ARG A 2 2.16 8.36 6.72
N ALA A 3 1.17 7.47 6.70
CA ALA A 3 0.21 7.32 5.60
C ALA A 3 -1.23 7.48 6.10
N PRO A 4 -1.65 8.69 6.52
CA PRO A 4 -2.99 8.91 7.11
C PRO A 4 -4.15 8.69 6.12
N HIS A 5 -3.84 8.52 4.84
CA HIS A 5 -4.79 8.22 3.78
C HIS A 5 -5.09 6.72 3.68
N VAL A 6 -4.33 5.87 4.37
CA VAL A 6 -4.55 4.43 4.41
C VAL A 6 -5.56 4.14 5.52
N PRO A 7 -6.73 3.55 5.21
CA PRO A 7 -7.69 3.14 6.23
C PRO A 7 -7.11 2.00 7.06
N VAL A 8 -7.45 1.97 8.35
CA VAL A 8 -6.99 0.93 9.28
C VAL A 8 -8.20 0.27 9.92
N ILE A 9 -8.25 -1.06 9.84
CA ILE A 9 -9.20 -1.89 10.59
C ILE A 9 -8.43 -2.55 11.72
N VAL A 10 -8.97 -2.46 12.94
CA VAL A 10 -8.36 -3.07 14.12
C VAL A 10 -9.17 -4.30 14.49
N TYR A 11 -8.50 -5.46 14.49
CA TYR A 11 -9.02 -6.70 15.03
C TYR A 11 -8.49 -6.88 16.46
N PRO A 12 -9.27 -6.55 17.50
CA PRO A 12 -8.76 -6.55 18.86
C PRO A 12 -8.63 -7.98 19.40
N ALA A 13 -7.42 -8.36 19.79
CA ALA A 13 -7.14 -9.59 20.52
C ALA A 13 -6.41 -9.27 21.82
N PRO A 14 -6.65 -10.02 22.91
CA PRO A 14 -5.74 -9.98 24.04
C PRO A 14 -4.37 -10.49 23.59
N VAL A 15 -3.30 -9.90 24.13
CA VAL A 15 -1.91 -10.24 23.75
C VAL A 15 -1.12 -10.86 24.91
N GLN A 16 -1.77 -11.11 26.05
CA GLN A 16 -1.14 -11.70 27.24
C GLN A 16 -2.16 -12.52 28.04
N GLY A 17 -1.68 -13.59 28.70
CA GLY A 17 -2.49 -14.51 29.49
C GLY A 17 -2.81 -15.83 28.78
N ALA A 18 -3.49 -16.72 29.50
CA ALA A 18 -3.81 -18.07 28.99
C ALA A 18 -4.83 -18.04 27.83
N GLY A 19 -4.60 -18.89 26.83
CA GLY A 19 -5.48 -19.05 25.67
C GLY A 19 -5.46 -17.88 24.69
N VAL A 20 -4.44 -17.01 24.76
CA VAL A 20 -4.29 -15.87 23.86
C VAL A 20 -4.04 -16.30 22.42
N ALA A 21 -3.22 -17.33 22.19
CA ALA A 21 -2.91 -17.77 20.83
C ALA A 21 -4.16 -18.19 20.06
N ALA A 22 -5.08 -18.92 20.70
CA ALA A 22 -6.35 -19.31 20.08
C ALA A 22 -7.23 -18.10 19.74
N LYS A 23 -7.21 -17.04 20.56
CA LYS A 23 -7.94 -15.79 20.28
C LYS A 23 -7.29 -14.99 19.15
N LEU A 24 -5.97 -14.94 19.10
CA LEU A 24 -5.23 -14.34 17.99
C LEU A 24 -5.52 -15.09 16.68
N ALA A 25 -5.46 -16.42 16.69
CA ALA A 25 -5.77 -17.26 15.55
C ALA A 25 -7.20 -16.99 15.03
N ALA A 26 -8.19 -16.96 15.93
CA ALA A 26 -9.57 -16.64 15.56
C ALA A 26 -9.72 -15.25 14.92
N MET A 27 -8.93 -14.26 15.34
CA MET A 27 -8.94 -12.93 14.71
C MET A 27 -8.27 -12.93 13.33
N VAL A 28 -7.21 -13.73 13.15
CA VAL A 28 -6.58 -13.93 11.82
C VAL A 28 -7.56 -14.59 10.87
N ASP A 29 -8.27 -15.63 11.33
CA ASP A 29 -9.29 -16.33 10.55
C ASP A 29 -10.46 -15.40 10.20
N GLU A 30 -10.91 -14.58 11.16
CA GLU A 30 -11.97 -13.60 10.94
C GLU A 30 -11.57 -12.54 9.92
N ALA A 31 -10.35 -11.98 10.02
CA ALA A 31 -9.82 -11.06 9.03
C ALA A 31 -9.73 -11.71 7.64
N SER A 32 -9.26 -12.96 7.59
CA SER A 32 -9.19 -13.78 6.38
C SER A 32 -10.54 -14.05 5.74
N ALA A 33 -11.59 -14.25 6.55
CA ALA A 33 -12.94 -14.46 6.07
C ALA A 33 -13.58 -13.16 5.55
N ARG A 34 -13.36 -12.04 6.26
CA ARG A 34 -13.94 -10.74 5.90
C ARG A 34 -13.31 -10.12 4.66
N ARG A 35 -11.99 -10.31 4.46
CA ARG A 35 -11.22 -9.78 3.30
C ARG A 35 -11.43 -8.27 3.06
N GLU A 36 -11.52 -7.51 4.15
CA GLU A 36 -11.73 -6.05 4.10
C GLU A 36 -10.42 -5.25 3.96
N VAL A 37 -9.27 -5.93 4.03
CA VAL A 37 -7.93 -5.33 3.97
C VAL A 37 -7.06 -6.05 2.95
N ASP A 38 -6.11 -5.32 2.36
CA ASP A 38 -5.14 -5.88 1.41
C ASP A 38 -3.99 -6.63 2.10
N VAL A 39 -3.70 -6.28 3.36
CA VAL A 39 -2.60 -6.84 4.15
C VAL A 39 -2.98 -6.85 5.62
N LEU A 40 -2.61 -7.92 6.33
CA LEU A 40 -2.81 -8.08 7.76
C LEU A 40 -1.47 -7.87 8.50
N ILE A 41 -1.50 -7.11 9.59
CA ILE A 41 -0.35 -7.02 10.52
C ILE A 41 -0.71 -7.77 11.79
N VAL A 42 0.06 -8.81 12.11
CA VAL A 42 0.03 -9.47 13.41
C VAL A 42 1.16 -8.91 14.25
N CYS A 43 0.84 -8.13 15.28
CA CYS A 43 1.87 -7.43 16.03
C CYS A 43 1.59 -7.36 17.52
N ARG A 44 2.69 -7.21 18.26
CA ARG A 44 2.71 -6.86 19.68
C ARG A 44 3.97 -6.05 19.94
N GLY A 45 3.86 -5.03 20.78
CA GLY A 45 5.02 -4.25 21.23
C GLY A 45 6.03 -5.09 22.02
N GLY A 46 7.06 -4.43 22.54
CA GLY A 46 8.08 -5.08 23.35
C GLY A 46 7.56 -5.66 24.66
N GLY A 47 8.39 -6.50 25.29
CA GLY A 47 8.22 -7.09 26.63
C GLY A 47 9.15 -8.28 26.78
N SER A 48 8.96 -9.09 27.81
CA SER A 48 9.79 -10.28 27.99
C SER A 48 9.42 -11.36 26.96
N ILE A 49 10.27 -12.37 26.79
CA ILE A 49 10.00 -13.47 25.87
C ILE A 49 8.77 -14.29 26.32
N GLU A 50 8.50 -14.33 27.62
CA GLU A 50 7.32 -14.94 28.21
C GLU A 50 6.04 -14.24 27.74
N ASP A 51 6.08 -12.91 27.61
CA ASP A 51 4.94 -12.16 27.07
C ASP A 51 4.71 -12.41 25.57
N LEU A 52 5.74 -12.89 24.86
CA LEU A 52 5.67 -13.23 23.44
C LEU A 52 5.25 -14.69 23.20
N TRP A 53 5.08 -15.49 24.27
CA TRP A 53 4.93 -16.93 24.13
C TRP A 53 3.70 -17.35 23.31
N ALA A 54 2.62 -16.58 23.36
CA ALA A 54 1.43 -16.85 22.55
C ALA A 54 1.71 -16.82 21.03
N PHE A 55 2.77 -16.15 20.60
CA PHE A 55 3.22 -16.10 19.20
C PHE A 55 4.10 -17.31 18.80
N ASN A 56 4.46 -18.17 19.77
CA ASN A 56 5.11 -19.46 19.55
C ASN A 56 4.14 -20.64 19.55
N GLU A 57 2.85 -20.41 19.74
CA GLU A 57 1.88 -21.50 19.69
C GLU A 57 1.51 -21.87 18.26
N GLU A 58 1.47 -23.18 17.99
CA GLU A 58 1.19 -23.75 16.67
C GLU A 58 -0.14 -23.28 16.07
N VAL A 59 -1.16 -23.08 16.91
CA VAL A 59 -2.49 -22.65 16.45
C VAL A 59 -2.45 -21.29 15.74
N LEU A 60 -1.65 -20.35 16.23
CA LEU A 60 -1.50 -19.05 15.58
C LEU A 60 -0.68 -19.18 14.30
N ALA A 61 0.40 -19.95 14.33
CA ALA A 61 1.25 -20.16 13.17
C ALA A 61 0.47 -20.78 12.00
N ARG A 62 -0.42 -21.75 12.27
CA ARG A 62 -1.29 -22.36 11.26
C ARG A 62 -2.29 -21.36 10.70
N ALA A 63 -2.97 -20.59 11.56
CA ALA A 63 -3.90 -19.56 11.10
C ALA A 63 -3.21 -18.51 10.21
N ILE A 64 -1.98 -18.09 10.56
CA ILE A 64 -1.19 -17.19 9.72
C ILE A 64 -0.84 -17.84 8.38
N ALA A 65 -0.35 -19.08 8.39
CA ALA A 65 0.04 -19.79 7.16
C ALA A 65 -1.15 -20.10 6.24
N GLU A 66 -2.35 -20.25 6.79
CA GLU A 66 -3.61 -20.48 6.05
C GLU A 66 -4.34 -19.18 5.69
N SER A 67 -3.79 -18.02 6.05
CA SER A 67 -4.38 -16.71 5.79
C SER A 67 -4.67 -16.47 4.31
N ALA A 68 -5.82 -15.86 4.03
CA ALA A 68 -6.24 -15.56 2.66
C ALA A 68 -5.60 -14.29 2.06
N MET A 69 -4.88 -13.51 2.88
CA MET A 69 -4.15 -12.31 2.48
C MET A 69 -2.73 -12.31 3.06
N PRO A 70 -1.82 -11.51 2.48
CA PRO A 70 -0.46 -11.38 3.01
C PRO A 70 -0.44 -10.94 4.47
N VAL A 71 0.39 -11.59 5.28
CA VAL A 71 0.56 -11.32 6.70
C VAL A 71 1.97 -10.79 6.96
N VAL A 72 2.05 -9.67 7.67
CA VAL A 72 3.30 -9.12 8.19
C VAL A 72 3.34 -9.31 9.70
N SER A 73 4.36 -10.01 10.19
CA SER A 73 4.62 -10.09 11.62
C SER A 73 5.40 -8.88 12.11
N GLY A 74 4.99 -8.30 13.22
CA GLY A 74 5.64 -7.17 13.88
C GLY A 74 5.71 -7.38 15.39
N VAL A 75 6.29 -8.49 15.82
CA VAL A 75 6.27 -8.96 17.22
C VAL A 75 7.61 -8.66 17.89
N GLY A 76 7.58 -7.90 19.00
CA GLY A 76 8.77 -7.64 19.82
C GLY A 76 9.76 -6.62 19.22
N HIS A 77 11.05 -6.96 19.28
CA HIS A 77 12.19 -6.19 18.78
C HIS A 77 13.03 -6.99 17.76
N GLU A 78 14.12 -6.39 17.29
CA GLU A 78 15.01 -6.95 16.28
C GLU A 78 15.52 -8.36 16.62
N THR A 79 15.81 -8.65 17.88
CA THR A 79 16.34 -9.93 18.36
C THR A 79 15.26 -10.97 18.70
N ASP A 80 14.00 -10.56 18.78
CA ASP A 80 12.91 -11.45 19.20
C ASP A 80 12.40 -12.21 17.97
N PHE A 81 12.39 -13.54 18.05
CA PHE A 81 11.86 -14.40 16.98
C PHE A 81 10.85 -15.37 17.56
N THR A 82 9.74 -15.51 16.84
CA THR A 82 8.62 -16.38 17.20
C THR A 82 8.23 -17.25 16.02
N ILE A 83 7.52 -18.35 16.27
CA ILE A 83 7.02 -19.21 15.18
C ILE A 83 6.08 -18.42 14.25
N ALA A 84 5.29 -17.49 14.78
CA ALA A 84 4.46 -16.58 13.99
C ALA A 84 5.27 -15.77 12.97
N ASP A 85 6.50 -15.34 13.31
CA ASP A 85 7.37 -14.62 12.38
C ASP A 85 7.81 -15.47 11.18
N PHE A 86 7.97 -16.78 11.39
CA PHE A 86 8.35 -17.71 10.34
C PHE A 86 7.16 -18.19 9.51
N ALA A 87 5.95 -18.13 10.07
CA ALA A 87 4.71 -18.44 9.36
C ALA A 87 4.23 -17.26 8.49
N ALA A 88 4.53 -16.02 8.90
CA ALA A 88 4.16 -14.83 8.16
C ALA A 88 4.96 -14.68 6.86
N ASP A 89 4.38 -14.00 5.86
CA ASP A 89 5.06 -13.72 4.59
C ASP A 89 6.28 -12.81 4.77
N VAL A 90 6.18 -11.87 5.71
CA VAL A 90 7.24 -10.91 6.01
C VAL A 90 7.33 -10.69 7.52
N ARG A 91 8.56 -10.73 8.05
CA ARG A 91 8.86 -10.27 9.41
C ARG A 91 9.36 -8.83 9.38
N ALA A 92 8.82 -8.01 10.29
CA ALA A 92 9.38 -6.74 10.68
C ALA A 92 9.76 -6.76 12.18
N PRO A 93 10.85 -6.08 12.57
CA PRO A 93 11.39 -6.17 13.93
C PRO A 93 10.51 -5.49 14.99
N THR A 94 9.56 -4.62 14.61
CA THR A 94 8.67 -3.92 15.55
C THR A 94 7.31 -3.66 14.89
N PRO A 95 6.23 -3.42 15.65
CA PRO A 95 4.94 -3.01 15.08
C PRO A 95 5.05 -1.77 14.19
N THR A 96 5.87 -0.79 14.59
CA THR A 96 6.11 0.43 13.80
C THR A 96 6.79 0.10 12.48
N ALA A 97 7.79 -0.78 12.47
CA ALA A 97 8.46 -1.21 11.25
C ALA A 97 7.51 -1.99 10.32
N ALA A 98 6.63 -2.83 10.87
CA ALA A 98 5.59 -3.53 10.11
C ALA A 98 4.66 -2.52 9.41
N ALA A 99 4.18 -1.52 10.16
CA ALA A 99 3.35 -0.46 9.62
C ALA A 99 4.07 0.34 8.53
N GLU A 100 5.36 0.66 8.72
CA GLU A 100 6.15 1.35 7.71
C GLU A 100 6.35 0.54 6.42
N LEU A 101 6.46 -0.79 6.53
CA LEU A 101 6.66 -1.69 5.40
C LEU A 101 5.44 -1.72 4.49
N VAL A 102 4.24 -1.72 5.06
CA VAL A 102 2.97 -1.74 4.31
C VAL A 102 2.47 -0.34 3.92
N SER A 103 3.04 0.72 4.51
CA SER A 103 2.59 2.09 4.27
C SER A 103 3.32 2.74 3.09
N PRO A 104 2.63 3.17 2.03
CA PRO A 104 3.26 3.93 0.97
C PRO A 104 3.76 5.28 1.49
N GLN A 105 4.94 5.70 1.02
CA GLN A 105 5.48 6.99 1.39
C GLN A 105 4.74 8.11 0.64
N ARG A 106 3.86 8.84 1.34
CA ARG A 106 3.10 9.98 0.79
C ARG A 106 3.96 10.95 -0.04
N VAL A 107 5.18 11.25 0.40
CA VAL A 107 6.10 12.15 -0.32
C VAL A 107 6.47 11.62 -1.70
N LEU A 108 6.66 10.31 -1.84
CA LEU A 108 6.96 9.68 -3.12
C LEU A 108 5.73 9.67 -4.03
N LEU A 109 4.54 9.43 -3.47
CA LEU A 109 3.27 9.50 -4.21
C LEU A 109 2.99 10.90 -4.75
N LEU A 110 3.19 11.94 -3.92
CA LEU A 110 3.03 13.34 -4.36
C LEU A 110 4.03 13.70 -5.44
N ARG A 111 5.29 13.27 -5.28
CA ARG A 111 6.32 13.50 -6.30
C ARG A 111 5.94 12.82 -7.62
N ASP A 112 5.44 11.58 -7.60
CA ASP A 112 4.99 10.89 -8.82
C ASP A 112 3.81 11.62 -9.47
N LEU A 113 2.86 12.10 -8.66
CA LEU A 113 1.73 12.90 -9.13
C LEU A 113 2.21 14.19 -9.84
N ASP A 114 3.16 14.91 -9.27
CA ASP A 114 3.72 16.13 -9.86
C ASP A 114 4.44 15.83 -11.19
N HIS A 115 5.18 14.72 -11.25
CA HIS A 115 5.86 14.31 -12.48
C HIS A 115 4.86 13.96 -13.59
N ARG A 116 3.78 13.24 -13.25
CA ARG A 116 2.69 12.92 -14.18
C ARG A 116 1.96 14.17 -14.66
N HIS A 117 1.66 15.10 -13.74
CA HIS A 117 1.02 16.36 -14.08
C HIS A 117 1.87 17.19 -15.05
N ALA A 118 3.17 17.33 -14.77
CA ALA A 118 4.08 18.04 -15.65
C ALA A 118 4.21 17.36 -17.03
N SER A 119 4.20 16.02 -17.07
CA SER A 119 4.21 15.26 -18.33
C SER A 119 2.95 15.50 -19.16
N LEU A 120 1.78 15.47 -18.52
CA LEU A 120 0.49 15.78 -19.16
C LEU A 120 0.47 17.21 -19.70
N ALA A 121 0.89 18.20 -18.92
CA ALA A 121 0.95 19.60 -19.34
C ALA A 121 1.84 19.80 -20.58
N ARG A 122 3.03 19.19 -20.59
CA ARG A 122 3.93 19.21 -21.77
C ARG A 122 3.30 18.52 -22.98
N GLY A 123 2.61 17.40 -22.78
CA GLY A 123 1.88 16.70 -23.83
C GLY A 123 0.78 17.55 -24.45
N PHE A 124 0.01 18.22 -23.60
CA PHE A 124 -1.06 19.13 -24.02
C PHE A 124 -0.52 20.34 -24.78
N GLY A 125 0.57 20.96 -24.30
CA GLY A 125 1.25 22.05 -25.00
C GLY A 125 1.69 21.66 -26.42
N ARG A 126 2.35 20.50 -26.57
CA ARG A 126 2.75 19.98 -27.89
C ARG A 126 1.56 19.72 -28.82
N MET A 127 0.45 19.22 -28.28
CA MET A 127 -0.76 19.00 -29.08
C MET A 127 -1.34 20.32 -29.59
N MET A 128 -1.42 21.34 -28.73
CA MET A 128 -1.92 22.65 -29.11
C MET A 128 -1.04 23.33 -30.15
N GLU A 129 0.29 23.25 -29.99
CA GLU A 129 1.25 23.80 -30.95
C GLU A 129 1.11 23.14 -32.33
N ARG A 130 0.97 21.81 -32.39
CA ARG A 130 0.72 21.10 -33.65
C ARG A 130 -0.58 21.52 -34.32
N ARG A 131 -1.65 21.69 -33.54
CA ARG A 131 -2.95 22.15 -34.07
C ARG A 131 -2.88 23.59 -34.57
N ALA A 132 -2.16 24.48 -33.87
CA ALA A 132 -1.93 25.85 -34.30
C ALA A 132 -1.15 25.91 -35.62
N GLN A 133 -0.05 25.15 -35.73
CA GLN A 133 0.72 25.04 -36.97
C GLN A 133 -0.12 24.49 -38.13
N GLN A 134 -1.00 23.52 -37.86
CA GLN A 134 -1.91 22.98 -38.87
C GLN A 134 -2.95 24.02 -39.33
N LEU A 135 -3.52 24.79 -38.40
CA LEU A 135 -4.42 25.90 -38.73
C LEU A 135 -3.72 26.96 -39.57
N ASP A 136 -2.52 27.38 -39.20
CA ASP A 136 -1.72 28.35 -39.97
C ASP A 136 -1.43 27.84 -41.38
N TRP A 137 -1.05 26.57 -41.52
CA TRP A 137 -0.80 25.97 -42.82
C TRP A 137 -2.06 25.90 -43.69
N LEU A 138 -3.21 25.50 -43.12
CA LEU A 138 -4.48 25.47 -43.83
C LEU A 138 -4.95 26.88 -44.22
N ALA A 139 -4.79 27.85 -43.34
CA ALA A 139 -5.17 29.25 -43.59
C ALA A 139 -4.38 29.85 -44.76
N ARG A 140 -3.07 29.54 -44.87
CA ARG A 140 -2.23 29.98 -46.00
C ARG A 140 -2.64 29.39 -47.35
N ARG A 141 -3.41 28.30 -47.38
CA ARG A 141 -3.92 27.68 -48.60
C ARG A 141 -5.26 28.27 -49.05
N LEU A 142 -5.88 29.12 -48.24
CA LEU A 142 -7.07 29.85 -48.64
C LEU A 142 -6.65 31.00 -49.57
N VAL A 143 -6.97 30.87 -50.85
CA VAL A 143 -6.82 31.95 -51.84
C VAL A 143 -7.95 32.95 -51.64
N SER A 144 -7.65 34.25 -51.72
CA SER A 144 -8.70 35.26 -51.56
C SER A 144 -9.77 35.10 -52.66
N PRO A 145 -11.06 35.30 -52.35
CA PRO A 145 -12.11 35.25 -53.37
C PRO A 145 -11.87 36.23 -54.53
N ALA A 146 -11.21 37.36 -54.26
CA ALA A 146 -10.83 38.36 -55.27
C ALA A 146 -9.77 37.83 -56.25
N GLU A 147 -8.70 37.18 -55.76
CA GLU A 147 -7.67 36.55 -56.63
C GLU A 147 -8.21 35.35 -57.42
N ARG A 148 -9.27 34.68 -56.94
CA ARG A 148 -9.96 33.63 -57.72
C ARG A 148 -10.87 34.18 -58.82
N LEU A 149 -11.29 35.44 -58.74
CA LEU A 149 -12.16 36.08 -59.74
C LEU A 149 -11.36 36.77 -60.85
N GLU A 150 -10.07 37.03 -60.65
CA GLU A 150 -9.16 37.61 -61.67
C GLU A 150 -8.46 36.56 -62.55
N ARG A 151 -8.65 35.26 -62.30
CA ARG A 151 -8.21 34.14 -63.15
C ARG A 151 -9.37 33.55 -63.93
#